data_AF-A0A6I4IE19-F1
#
_entry.id   AF-A0A6I4IE19-F1
#
_cell.length_a   1.000
_cell.length_b   1.000
_cell.length_c   1.000
_cell.angle_alpha   90.00
_cell.angle_beta   90.00
_cell.angle_gamma   90.00
#
_symmetry.space_group_name_H-M   'P 1'
#
loop_
_entity.id
_entity.type
_entity.pdbx_description
1 polymer ?
#
loop_
_entity_poly.entity_id
_entity_poly.type
_entity_poly.pdbx_seq_one_letter_code
_entity_poly.pdbx_strand_id
1 'polypeptide(L)'
;MINTYEQYIIDHIASSLSIDDKNLRWFPFFPILPNNDCDLFSLFDVVQNERFFVEKNSKQKQFSAIYGEILQAQKTSFVTDIAKKNYINKENWLQCNTTYIPYYSPNLNQINTAIANGVSYDFTFDSSNFTFNENDKVPFFSSLIIPATSLKLDNGIKPIKFVFKLHFDKVALTPIQYGNWYSSAAFTTAYKNQNNWNTESGLITWDSLFDTNGILNYITTGVLVASGMELKLQIVGDYKEEHLESLKYNSYNLDNSFCLKAENSNFEKKLDEENNLIVNISSVKKSILMLALQVEKTQQLMS
;
A
#
# COMPACT_ATOMS: atom_id res chain seq x y z
N MET A 1 9.00 -9.60 7.29
CA MET A 1 9.12 -10.76 6.39
C MET A 1 7.71 -11.15 6.03
N ILE A 2 7.34 -10.97 4.76
CA ILE A 2 6.02 -11.33 4.22
C ILE A 2 5.95 -12.85 4.20
N ASN A 3 4.78 -13.42 4.52
CA ASN A 3 4.59 -14.85 4.43
C ASN A 3 4.56 -15.28 2.95
N THR A 4 5.13 -16.45 2.61
CA THR A 4 5.15 -17.06 1.27
C THR A 4 3.82 -16.93 0.52
N TYR A 5 2.68 -17.07 1.20
CA TYR A 5 1.37 -16.99 0.58
C TYR A 5 0.87 -15.57 0.31
N GLU A 6 1.22 -14.63 1.17
CA GLU A 6 0.96 -13.22 0.93
C GLU A 6 1.76 -12.77 -0.29
N GLN A 7 3.01 -13.24 -0.39
CA GLN A 7 3.83 -13.05 -1.58
C GLN A 7 3.15 -13.64 -2.81
N TYR A 8 2.61 -14.87 -2.76
CA TYR A 8 1.87 -15.43 -3.90
C TYR A 8 0.65 -14.59 -4.30
N ILE A 9 -0.11 -14.07 -3.33
CA ILE A 9 -1.28 -13.22 -3.61
C ILE A 9 -0.81 -11.90 -4.25
N ILE A 10 0.20 -11.26 -3.68
CA ILE A 10 0.81 -10.03 -4.18
C ILE A 10 1.33 -10.23 -5.60
N ASP A 11 2.12 -11.29 -5.85
CA ASP A 11 2.72 -11.58 -7.14
C ASP A 11 1.65 -11.81 -8.20
N HIS A 12 0.56 -12.50 -7.84
CA HIS A 12 -0.56 -12.68 -8.76
C HIS A 12 -1.34 -11.39 -8.99
N ILE A 13 -1.58 -10.55 -7.98
CA ILE A 13 -2.22 -9.25 -8.17
C ILE A 13 -1.33 -8.33 -9.03
N ALA A 14 -0.03 -8.27 -8.77
CA ALA A 14 0.90 -7.48 -9.55
C ALA A 14 0.98 -7.97 -11.01
N SER A 15 1.16 -9.27 -11.21
CA SER A 15 1.22 -9.92 -12.54
C SER A 15 -0.06 -9.70 -13.36
N SER A 16 -1.22 -9.91 -12.74
CA SER A 16 -2.51 -9.73 -13.42
C SER A 16 -2.81 -8.27 -13.79
N LEU A 17 -2.33 -7.31 -13.00
CA LEU A 17 -2.39 -5.89 -13.31
C LEU A 17 -1.29 -5.45 -14.28
N SER A 18 -0.39 -6.35 -14.68
CA SER A 18 0.81 -6.05 -15.48
C SER A 18 1.67 -4.94 -14.86
N ILE A 19 1.76 -4.93 -13.53
CA ILE A 19 2.56 -3.99 -12.75
C ILE A 19 3.77 -4.74 -12.18
N ASP A 20 4.96 -4.13 -12.23
CA ASP A 20 6.14 -4.63 -11.51
C ASP A 20 5.93 -4.45 -10.00
N ASP A 21 5.94 -5.56 -9.27
CA ASP A 21 5.71 -5.59 -7.82
C ASP A 21 6.75 -4.77 -7.05
N LYS A 22 7.96 -4.64 -7.58
CA LYS A 22 9.04 -3.82 -7.00
C LYS A 22 8.72 -2.33 -6.98
N ASN A 23 7.81 -1.91 -7.86
CA ASN A 23 7.32 -0.53 -7.93
C ASN A 23 6.09 -0.31 -7.06
N LEU A 24 5.64 -1.31 -6.30
CA LEU A 24 4.53 -1.15 -5.37
C LEU A 24 5.02 -1.11 -3.92
N ARG A 25 4.36 -0.29 -3.12
CA ARG A 25 4.48 -0.21 -1.67
C ARG A 25 3.11 -0.51 -1.11
N TRP A 26 2.92 -1.75 -0.68
CA TRP A 26 1.62 -2.24 -0.24
C TRP A 26 1.27 -1.68 1.12
N PHE A 27 -0.01 -1.43 1.36
CA PHE A 27 -0.45 -1.18 2.72
C PHE A 27 -0.55 -2.51 3.47
N PRO A 28 0.03 -2.63 4.69
CA PRO A 28 -0.09 -3.85 5.49
C PRO A 28 -1.56 -4.15 5.85
N PHE A 29 -2.36 -3.08 5.99
CA PHE A 29 -3.81 -3.11 6.12
C PHE A 29 -4.36 -2.16 5.08
N PHE A 30 -5.21 -2.62 4.15
CA PHE A 30 -5.82 -1.73 3.17
C PHE A 30 -6.68 -0.68 3.88
N PRO A 31 -6.20 0.56 4.01
CA PRO A 31 -6.99 1.59 4.65
C PRO A 31 -8.10 2.02 3.70
N ILE A 32 -9.21 2.47 4.28
CA ILE A 32 -10.24 3.15 3.49
C ILE A 32 -9.64 4.44 2.94
N LEU A 33 -9.96 4.73 1.68
CA LEU A 33 -9.67 6.01 1.04
C LEU A 33 -10.12 7.16 1.96
N PRO A 34 -9.28 8.18 2.21
CA PRO A 34 -9.66 9.26 3.10
C PRO A 34 -10.91 10.00 2.62
N ASN A 35 -11.60 10.66 3.56
CA ASN A 35 -12.85 11.37 3.26
C ASN A 35 -12.63 12.83 2.81
N ASN A 36 -11.38 13.31 2.80
CA ASN A 36 -11.02 14.65 2.32
C ASN A 36 -9.65 14.65 1.60
N ASP A 37 -9.42 15.67 0.78
CA ASP A 37 -8.19 15.79 -0.02
C ASP A 37 -6.95 16.10 0.85
N CYS A 38 -7.11 16.73 2.02
CA CYS A 38 -5.98 16.97 2.93
C CYS A 38 -5.31 15.68 3.39
N ASP A 39 -6.11 14.71 3.83
CA ASP A 39 -5.62 13.41 4.28
C ASP A 39 -5.10 12.57 3.11
N LEU A 40 -5.72 12.67 1.93
CA LEU A 40 -5.25 11.99 0.72
C LEU A 40 -3.88 12.53 0.28
N PHE A 41 -3.75 13.85 0.15
CA PHE A 41 -2.51 14.49 -0.28
C PHE A 41 -1.39 14.32 0.75
N SER A 42 -1.72 14.27 2.05
CA SER A 42 -0.76 13.89 3.09
C SER A 42 -0.12 12.52 2.82
N LEU A 43 -0.89 11.56 2.29
CA LEU A 43 -0.38 10.22 1.98
C LEU A 43 0.51 10.23 0.74
N PHE A 44 0.15 11.01 -0.28
CA PHE A 44 0.97 11.15 -1.50
C PHE A 44 2.30 11.84 -1.22
N ASP A 45 2.32 12.75 -0.26
CA ASP A 45 3.49 13.53 0.13
C ASP A 45 4.50 12.74 0.98
N VAL A 46 4.16 11.54 1.45
CA VAL A 46 5.10 10.69 2.21
C VAL A 46 6.24 10.18 1.33
N VAL A 47 7.48 10.41 1.77
CA VAL A 47 8.66 9.77 1.18
C VAL A 47 8.68 8.28 1.52
N GLN A 48 8.67 7.47 0.46
CA GLN A 48 8.73 6.01 0.57
C GLN A 48 10.18 5.53 0.68
N ASN A 49 10.39 4.44 1.41
CA ASN A 49 11.67 3.75 1.49
C ASN A 49 11.62 2.41 0.72
N GLU A 50 12.68 1.60 0.81
CA GLU A 50 12.74 0.27 0.19
C GLU A 50 11.78 -0.75 0.80
N ARG A 51 11.15 -0.44 1.94
CA ARG A 51 10.30 -1.42 2.61
C ARG A 51 9.08 -1.68 1.75
N PHE A 52 8.72 -2.96 1.73
CA PHE A 52 7.56 -3.43 1.01
C PHE A 52 6.23 -2.83 1.51
N PHE A 53 6.15 -2.55 2.82
CA PHE A 53 4.96 -1.97 3.44
C PHE A 53 5.11 -0.47 3.66
N VAL A 54 4.02 0.26 3.41
CA VAL A 54 3.90 1.68 3.80
C VAL A 54 3.95 1.77 5.33
N GLU A 55 5.00 2.39 5.87
CA GLU A 55 5.02 2.74 7.29
C GLU A 55 3.96 3.82 7.55
N LYS A 56 3.25 3.76 8.68
CA LYS A 56 2.35 4.84 9.10
C LYS A 56 2.82 5.39 10.44
N ASN A 57 3.95 6.09 10.40
CA ASN A 57 4.59 6.64 11.60
C ASN A 57 4.64 8.17 11.50
N SER A 58 4.34 8.87 12.60
CA SER A 58 4.33 10.35 12.70
C SER A 58 5.68 11.04 12.43
N LYS A 59 6.74 10.28 12.14
CA LYS A 59 8.09 10.76 11.82
C LYS A 59 8.44 10.65 10.33
N GLN A 60 7.49 10.25 9.48
CA GLN A 60 7.75 10.19 8.05
C GLN A 60 8.02 11.57 7.47
N LYS A 61 9.10 11.66 6.70
CA LYS A 61 9.47 12.90 6.01
C LYS A 61 8.51 13.13 4.85
N GLN A 62 8.09 14.37 4.70
CA GLN A 62 7.26 14.82 3.58
C GLN A 62 8.16 15.22 2.42
N PHE A 63 7.82 14.78 1.21
CA PHE A 63 8.55 15.08 0.00
C PHE A 63 8.53 16.57 -0.29
N SER A 64 7.40 17.24 -0.09
CA SER A 64 7.28 18.70 -0.23
C SER A 64 8.25 19.47 0.65
N ALA A 65 8.39 19.08 1.92
CA ALA A 65 9.32 19.70 2.85
C ALA A 65 10.78 19.52 2.39
N ILE A 66 11.15 18.30 1.99
CA ILE A 66 12.48 18.01 1.46
C ILE A 66 12.72 18.78 0.16
N TYR A 67 11.72 18.88 -0.71
CA TYR A 67 11.82 19.65 -1.94
C TYR A 67 12.09 21.13 -1.67
N GLY A 68 11.46 21.70 -0.64
CA GLY A 68 11.78 23.03 -0.14
C GLY A 68 13.25 23.17 0.27
N GLU A 69 13.78 22.20 1.02
CA GLU A 69 15.20 22.18 1.42
C GLU A 69 16.14 22.03 0.20
N ILE A 70 15.77 21.19 -0.79
CA ILE A 70 16.48 21.05 -2.06
C ILE A 70 16.58 22.39 -2.79
N LEU A 71 15.47 23.12 -2.87
CA LEU A 71 15.46 24.43 -3.54
C LEU A 71 16.37 25.42 -2.80
N GLN A 72 16.37 25.43 -1.47
CA GLN A 72 17.24 26.30 -0.67
C GLN A 72 18.73 25.95 -0.85
N ALA A 73 19.05 24.66 -0.92
CA ALA A 73 20.41 24.17 -1.06
C ALA A 73 21.00 24.34 -2.47
N GLN A 74 20.17 24.57 -3.49
CA GLN A 74 20.65 24.84 -4.85
C GLN A 74 21.12 26.29 -5.03
N LYS A 75 22.21 26.45 -5.80
CA LYS A 75 22.65 27.73 -6.34
C LYS A 75 21.56 28.37 -7.21
N THR A 76 21.53 29.69 -7.19
CA THR A 76 20.55 30.48 -7.95
C THR A 76 20.69 30.24 -9.45
N SER A 77 19.57 29.96 -10.10
CA SER A 77 19.44 29.82 -11.55
C SER A 77 18.02 30.21 -11.96
N PHE A 78 17.80 30.50 -13.25
CA PHE A 78 16.44 30.78 -13.76
C PHE A 78 15.43 29.68 -13.40
N VAL A 79 15.85 28.41 -13.51
CA VAL A 79 15.00 27.25 -13.21
C VAL A 79 14.70 27.15 -11.71
N THR A 80 15.74 27.30 -10.87
CA THR A 80 15.61 27.24 -9.41
C THR A 80 14.78 28.42 -8.87
N ASP A 81 14.88 29.60 -9.48
CA ASP A 81 14.13 30.79 -9.08
C ASP A 81 12.63 30.67 -9.37
N ILE A 82 12.26 30.14 -10.54
CA ILE A 82 10.87 29.83 -10.86
C ILE A 82 10.33 28.78 -9.89
N ALA A 83 11.10 27.71 -9.64
CA ALA A 83 10.69 26.67 -8.71
C ALA A 83 10.49 27.20 -7.28
N LYS A 84 11.39 28.06 -6.78
CA LYS A 84 11.24 28.74 -5.48
C LYS A 84 9.97 29.60 -5.43
N LYS A 85 9.69 30.39 -6.48
CA LYS A 85 8.47 31.21 -6.56
C LYS A 85 7.20 30.36 -6.53
N ASN A 86 7.18 29.28 -7.29
CA ASN A 86 6.06 28.35 -7.32
C ASN A 86 5.87 27.64 -5.98
N TYR A 87 6.96 27.21 -5.34
CA TYR A 87 6.93 26.55 -4.05
C TYR A 87 6.33 27.44 -2.96
N ILE A 88 6.68 28.73 -2.90
CA ILE A 88 6.13 29.65 -1.88
C ILE A 88 4.76 30.23 -2.23
N ASN A 89 4.25 30.03 -3.46
CA ASN A 89 2.95 30.55 -3.86
C ASN A 89 1.84 29.77 -3.13
N LYS A 90 1.11 30.48 -2.25
CA LYS A 90 0.02 29.93 -1.43
C LYS A 90 -1.11 29.27 -2.23
N GLU A 91 -1.33 29.68 -3.48
CA GLU A 91 -2.34 29.07 -4.36
C GLU A 91 -2.04 27.61 -4.70
N ASN A 92 -0.77 27.19 -4.58
CA ASN A 92 -0.36 25.81 -4.81
C ASN A 92 -0.50 24.93 -3.56
N TRP A 93 -1.03 25.47 -2.45
CA TRP A 93 -1.21 24.76 -1.19
C TRP A 93 -2.67 24.73 -0.78
N LEU A 94 -3.12 23.56 -0.39
CA LEU A 94 -4.38 23.33 0.27
C LEU A 94 -4.24 23.69 1.75
N GLN A 95 -5.09 24.60 2.23
CA GLN A 95 -5.18 24.92 3.64
C GLN A 95 -5.94 23.81 4.36
N CYS A 96 -5.22 23.05 5.17
CA CYS A 96 -5.76 22.05 6.08
C CYS A 96 -5.74 22.64 7.51
N ASN A 97 -6.44 21.99 8.46
CA ASN A 97 -6.70 22.52 9.80
C ASN A 97 -5.56 23.40 10.39
N THR A 98 -4.40 22.79 10.65
CA THR A 98 -3.21 23.48 11.21
C THR A 98 -2.00 23.44 10.30
N THR A 99 -2.13 22.89 9.09
CA THR A 99 -1.03 22.63 8.17
C THR A 99 -1.41 23.01 6.74
N TYR A 100 -0.40 23.33 5.93
CA TYR A 100 -0.57 23.50 4.49
C TYR A 100 0.01 22.27 3.81
N ILE A 101 -0.77 21.68 2.91
CA ILE A 101 -0.38 20.50 2.14
C ILE A 101 -0.42 20.90 0.68
N PRO A 102 0.59 20.57 -0.12
CA PRO A 102 0.59 21.04 -1.49
C PRO A 102 -0.45 20.28 -2.32
N TYR A 103 -0.94 20.90 -3.39
CA TYR A 103 -1.88 20.23 -4.29
C TYR A 103 -1.20 19.08 -5.03
N TYR A 104 -1.91 17.96 -5.07
CA TYR A 104 -1.62 16.80 -5.91
C TYR A 104 -2.84 16.51 -6.80
N SER A 105 -2.61 15.76 -7.88
CA SER A 105 -3.65 15.03 -8.60
C SER A 105 -3.32 13.54 -8.49
N PRO A 106 -4.30 12.63 -8.39
CA PRO A 106 -5.76 12.87 -8.38
C PRO A 106 -6.26 13.40 -7.03
N ASN A 107 -7.32 14.21 -7.04
CA ASN A 107 -8.17 14.43 -5.86
C ASN A 107 -9.16 13.28 -5.66
N LEU A 108 -9.93 13.30 -4.56
CA LEU A 108 -10.87 12.22 -4.24
C LEU A 108 -11.92 11.97 -5.33
N ASN A 109 -12.43 13.02 -5.97
CA ASN A 109 -13.41 12.87 -7.04
C ASN A 109 -12.81 12.17 -8.27
N GLN A 110 -11.55 12.48 -8.59
CA GLN A 110 -10.81 11.82 -9.65
C GLN A 110 -10.54 10.35 -9.32
N ILE A 111 -10.22 10.01 -8.06
CA ILE A 111 -10.09 8.61 -7.60
C ILE A 111 -11.42 7.87 -7.72
N ASN A 112 -12.52 8.46 -7.26
CA ASN A 112 -13.85 7.88 -7.38
C ASN A 112 -14.21 7.59 -8.85
N THR A 113 -13.91 8.54 -9.74
CA THR A 113 -14.12 8.39 -11.18
C THR A 113 -13.24 7.28 -11.77
N ALA A 114 -11.97 7.21 -11.37
CA ALA A 114 -11.04 6.17 -11.81
C ALA A 114 -11.51 4.77 -11.37
N ILE A 115 -11.98 4.61 -10.13
CA ILE A 115 -12.56 3.37 -9.63
C ILE A 115 -13.83 2.98 -10.38
N ALA A 116 -14.75 3.93 -10.63
CA ALA A 116 -15.97 3.65 -11.37
C ALA A 116 -15.70 3.11 -12.78
N ASN A 117 -14.63 3.62 -13.42
CA ASN A 117 -14.15 3.18 -14.73
C ASN A 117 -13.13 2.04 -14.66
N GLY A 118 -12.84 1.51 -13.47
CA GLY A 118 -11.87 0.45 -13.25
C GLY A 118 -12.31 -0.90 -13.80
N VAL A 119 -11.43 -1.88 -13.65
CA VAL A 119 -11.65 -3.26 -14.08
C VAL A 119 -11.98 -4.14 -12.88
N SER A 120 -12.88 -5.11 -13.07
CA SER A 120 -13.10 -6.12 -12.03
C SER A 120 -11.90 -7.07 -11.98
N TYR A 121 -11.62 -7.61 -10.81
CA TYR A 121 -10.48 -8.47 -10.57
C TYR A 121 -10.89 -9.72 -9.79
N ASP A 122 -10.48 -10.88 -10.28
CA ASP A 122 -10.68 -12.16 -9.64
C ASP A 122 -9.35 -12.91 -9.52
N PHE A 123 -9.12 -13.50 -8.35
CA PHE A 123 -7.99 -14.36 -8.09
C PHE A 123 -8.45 -15.63 -7.39
N THR A 124 -7.91 -16.78 -7.80
CA THR A 124 -8.13 -18.06 -7.13
C THR A 124 -6.80 -18.77 -6.93
N PHE A 125 -6.57 -19.24 -5.71
CA PHE A 125 -5.47 -20.11 -5.35
C PHE A 125 -6.01 -21.42 -4.80
N ASP A 126 -5.42 -22.54 -5.25
CA ASP A 126 -5.80 -23.89 -4.84
C ASP A 126 -4.55 -24.64 -4.36
N SER A 127 -4.56 -25.04 -3.08
CA SER A 127 -3.41 -25.69 -2.46
C SER A 127 -3.23 -27.17 -2.85
N SER A 128 -4.10 -27.75 -3.69
CA SER A 128 -4.04 -29.18 -4.06
C SER A 128 -2.70 -29.61 -4.63
N ASN A 129 -2.04 -28.73 -5.38
CA ASN A 129 -0.76 -28.99 -6.03
C ASN A 129 0.43 -28.38 -5.28
N PHE A 130 0.20 -27.92 -4.04
CA PHE A 130 1.20 -27.22 -3.26
C PHE A 130 1.83 -28.15 -2.21
N THR A 131 3.13 -28.37 -2.30
CA THR A 131 3.87 -29.12 -1.28
C THR A 131 4.27 -28.18 -0.16
N PHE A 132 3.68 -28.37 1.02
CA PHE A 132 4.01 -27.61 2.22
C PHE A 132 5.42 -27.94 2.71
N ASN A 133 6.25 -26.92 2.94
CA ASN A 133 7.47 -27.02 3.72
C ASN A 133 7.13 -26.93 5.21
N GLU A 134 7.89 -27.61 6.06
CA GLU A 134 7.75 -27.55 7.53
C GLU A 134 7.95 -26.13 8.08
N ASN A 135 8.71 -25.30 7.36
CA ASN A 135 8.94 -23.89 7.66
C ASN A 135 7.88 -22.94 7.08
N ASP A 136 6.96 -23.43 6.24
CA ASP A 136 5.89 -22.60 5.70
C ASP A 136 4.94 -22.22 6.83
N LYS A 137 4.95 -20.92 7.17
CA LYS A 137 3.86 -20.34 7.95
C LYS A 137 2.62 -20.43 7.07
N VAL A 138 1.71 -21.34 7.37
CA VAL A 138 0.44 -21.52 6.65
C VAL A 138 -0.23 -20.11 6.46
N PRO A 139 -0.77 -19.75 5.27
CA PRO A 139 -1.28 -18.40 4.98
C PRO A 139 -2.32 -18.01 6.00
N PHE A 140 -2.43 -16.76 6.43
CA PHE A 140 -3.64 -16.28 7.13
C PHE A 140 -3.98 -16.95 8.49
N PHE A 141 -3.28 -18.00 8.91
CA PHE A 141 -3.74 -18.88 9.98
C PHE A 141 -3.20 -18.54 11.37
N SER A 142 -2.40 -17.48 11.55
CA SER A 142 -2.02 -17.03 12.90
C SER A 142 -2.97 -16.00 13.51
N SER A 143 -3.79 -15.34 12.68
CA SER A 143 -4.64 -14.21 13.08
C SER A 143 -6.14 -14.47 12.90
N LEU A 144 -6.54 -15.26 11.89
CA LEU A 144 -7.90 -15.82 11.78
C LEU A 144 -8.10 -17.06 12.67
N ILE A 145 -7.00 -17.62 13.19
CA ILE A 145 -7.01 -18.81 14.03
C ILE A 145 -6.07 -18.59 15.23
N ILE A 146 -6.64 -18.38 16.41
CA ILE A 146 -6.05 -18.90 17.65
C ILE A 146 -5.96 -20.42 17.46
N PRO A 147 -4.79 -21.04 17.66
CA PRO A 147 -3.94 -21.64 16.64
C PRO A 147 -4.52 -22.86 15.89
N ALA A 148 -4.19 -22.97 14.60
CA ALA A 148 -4.26 -24.25 13.89
C ALA A 148 -3.28 -25.26 14.54
N THR A 149 -2.32 -24.80 15.33
CA THR A 149 -1.55 -25.60 16.29
C THR A 149 -2.33 -26.02 17.55
N SER A 150 -3.36 -25.32 18.02
CA SER A 150 -4.28 -25.82 19.07
C SER A 150 -5.36 -26.75 18.50
N LEU A 151 -5.81 -26.53 17.25
CA LEU A 151 -6.66 -27.53 16.55
C LEU A 151 -5.89 -28.79 16.14
N LYS A 152 -4.57 -28.69 15.91
CA LYS A 152 -3.69 -29.87 15.73
C LYS A 152 -3.54 -30.71 17.01
N LEU A 153 -3.82 -30.16 18.20
CA LEU A 153 -3.55 -30.83 19.47
C LEU A 153 -4.79 -31.42 20.15
N ASP A 154 -6.00 -30.86 19.93
CA ASP A 154 -7.19 -31.34 20.66
C ASP A 154 -8.20 -32.18 19.83
N ASN A 155 -8.34 -31.99 18.50
CA ASN A 155 -9.48 -32.59 17.74
C ASN A 155 -9.13 -33.44 16.49
N GLY A 156 -7.85 -33.65 16.15
CA GLY A 156 -7.43 -34.65 15.14
C GLY A 156 -7.70 -34.34 13.66
N ILE A 157 -8.26 -33.19 13.30
CA ILE A 157 -8.55 -32.81 11.90
C ILE A 157 -7.35 -32.10 11.29
N LYS A 158 -6.71 -32.71 10.28
CA LYS A 158 -5.69 -32.06 9.45
C LYS A 158 -6.37 -31.48 8.21
N PRO A 159 -6.22 -30.17 7.92
CA PRO A 159 -6.68 -29.61 6.65
C PRO A 159 -6.06 -30.39 5.49
N ILE A 160 -6.90 -30.87 4.58
CA ILE A 160 -6.45 -31.66 3.41
C ILE A 160 -6.02 -30.70 2.29
N LYS A 161 -6.72 -29.58 2.15
CA LYS A 161 -6.58 -28.59 1.10
C LYS A 161 -7.22 -27.28 1.55
N PHE A 162 -6.78 -26.15 1.00
CA PHE A 162 -7.57 -24.92 1.03
C PHE A 162 -7.65 -24.28 -0.34
N VAL A 163 -8.76 -23.57 -0.57
CA VAL A 163 -9.01 -22.77 -1.77
C VAL A 163 -9.27 -21.34 -1.31
N PHE A 164 -8.53 -20.41 -1.88
CA PHE A 164 -8.64 -18.99 -1.61
C PHE A 164 -9.17 -18.30 -2.86
N LYS A 165 -10.20 -17.49 -2.71
CA LYS A 165 -10.76 -16.66 -3.79
C LYS A 165 -10.82 -15.22 -3.33
N LEU A 166 -10.26 -14.30 -4.11
CA LEU A 166 -10.32 -12.87 -3.89
C LEU A 166 -10.98 -12.22 -5.09
N HIS A 167 -11.97 -11.38 -4.83
CA HIS A 167 -12.67 -10.57 -5.80
C HIS A 167 -12.56 -9.10 -5.42
N PHE A 168 -12.40 -8.23 -6.41
CA PHE A 168 -12.70 -6.81 -6.32
C PHE A 168 -13.68 -6.45 -7.43
N ASP A 169 -14.77 -5.76 -7.08
CA ASP A 169 -15.72 -5.21 -8.06
C ASP A 169 -14.99 -4.35 -9.10
N LYS A 170 -14.07 -3.51 -8.61
CA LYS A 170 -13.26 -2.59 -9.41
C LYS A 170 -11.88 -2.39 -8.80
N VAL A 171 -10.87 -2.31 -9.65
CA VAL A 171 -9.49 -1.93 -9.34
C VAL A 171 -9.06 -0.86 -10.33
N ALA A 172 -8.34 0.15 -9.84
CA ALA A 172 -7.76 1.20 -10.67
C ALA A 172 -6.39 1.63 -10.12
N LEU A 173 -5.40 1.71 -11.00
CA LEU A 173 -4.15 2.41 -10.74
C LEU A 173 -4.30 3.84 -11.27
N THR A 174 -4.16 4.83 -10.40
CA THR A 174 -4.25 6.24 -10.79
C THR A 174 -2.90 6.91 -10.64
N PRO A 175 -2.32 7.49 -11.71
CA PRO A 175 -1.06 8.21 -11.63
C PRO A 175 -1.16 9.44 -10.73
N ILE A 176 -0.17 9.64 -9.87
CA ILE A 176 -0.04 10.83 -9.03
C ILE A 176 0.80 11.86 -9.78
N GLN A 177 0.28 13.08 -9.85
CA GLN A 177 0.95 14.24 -10.40
C GLN A 177 1.17 15.27 -9.31
N TYR A 178 2.41 15.74 -9.24
CA TYR A 178 2.79 16.87 -8.40
C TYR A 178 2.20 18.15 -8.99
N GLY A 179 1.52 18.95 -8.16
CA GLY A 179 0.95 20.22 -8.58
C GLY A 179 2.02 21.27 -8.93
N ASN A 180 1.56 22.49 -9.21
CA ASN A 180 2.40 23.59 -9.69
C ASN A 180 3.52 24.02 -8.72
N TRP A 181 3.47 23.60 -7.45
CA TRP A 181 4.53 23.83 -6.46
C TRP A 181 5.83 23.10 -6.81
N TYR A 182 5.76 22.02 -7.58
CA TYR A 182 6.88 21.18 -7.96
C TYR A 182 7.36 21.48 -9.38
N SER A 183 8.68 21.53 -9.56
CA SER A 183 9.34 21.61 -10.86
C SER A 183 10.27 20.42 -11.04
N SER A 184 9.92 19.54 -11.98
CA SER A 184 10.75 18.41 -12.38
C SER A 184 12.11 18.87 -12.89
N ALA A 185 12.17 19.95 -13.68
CA ALA A 185 13.43 20.50 -14.17
C ALA A 185 14.37 20.95 -13.04
N ALA A 186 13.84 21.61 -12.01
CA ALA A 186 14.64 22.00 -10.84
C ALA A 186 15.09 20.79 -10.03
N PHE A 187 14.24 19.77 -9.90
CA PHE A 187 14.57 18.53 -9.22
C PHE A 187 15.65 17.72 -9.97
N THR A 188 15.50 17.57 -11.29
CA THR A 188 16.48 16.92 -12.17
C THR A 188 17.82 17.65 -12.15
N THR A 189 17.81 18.99 -12.14
CA THR A 189 19.04 19.78 -12.00
C THR A 189 19.72 19.51 -10.66
N ALA A 190 18.94 19.43 -9.58
CA ALA A 190 19.45 19.07 -8.26
C ALA A 190 20.13 17.70 -8.25
N TYR A 191 19.48 16.70 -8.88
CA TYR A 191 19.97 15.33 -8.95
C TYR A 191 21.24 15.21 -9.83
N LYS A 192 21.21 15.75 -11.06
CA LYS A 192 22.29 15.56 -12.04
C LYS A 192 23.54 16.39 -11.78
N ASN A 193 23.45 17.47 -11.01
CA ASN A 193 24.56 18.41 -10.84
C ASN A 193 24.89 18.67 -9.37
N GLN A 194 25.74 17.82 -8.79
CA GLN A 194 26.24 17.98 -7.42
C GLN A 194 26.98 19.32 -7.21
N ASN A 195 27.63 19.86 -8.24
CA ASN A 195 28.30 21.17 -8.17
C ASN A 195 27.32 22.35 -8.07
N ASN A 196 26.03 22.11 -8.31
CA ASN A 196 24.97 23.11 -8.15
C ASN A 196 24.54 23.32 -6.69
N TRP A 197 25.16 22.60 -5.75
CA TRP A 197 24.81 22.66 -4.33
C TRP A 197 25.65 23.72 -3.61
N ASN A 198 25.00 24.46 -2.71
CA ASN A 198 25.65 25.34 -1.75
C ASN A 198 26.26 24.49 -0.63
N THR A 199 27.46 24.86 -0.17
CA THR A 199 28.20 24.12 0.87
C THR A 199 28.10 24.77 2.25
N GLU A 200 27.12 25.66 2.45
CA GLU A 200 26.93 26.37 3.72
C GLU A 200 26.41 25.41 4.81
N SER A 201 26.86 25.63 6.04
CA SER A 201 26.43 24.81 7.19
C SER A 201 24.92 24.97 7.42
N GLY A 202 24.23 23.85 7.62
CA GLY A 202 22.78 23.83 7.91
C GLY A 202 21.90 23.60 6.68
N LEU A 203 22.47 23.47 5.48
CA LEU A 203 21.74 23.05 4.28
C LEU A 203 21.77 21.52 4.12
N ILE A 204 20.72 20.98 3.51
CA ILE A 204 20.70 19.57 3.12
C ILE A 204 21.76 19.32 2.04
N THR A 205 22.41 18.16 2.08
CA THR A 205 23.49 17.81 1.13
C THR A 205 22.98 16.87 0.05
N TRP A 206 23.62 16.91 -1.13
CA TRP A 206 23.30 16.00 -2.23
C TRP A 206 23.39 14.53 -1.78
N ASP A 207 24.46 14.17 -1.06
CA ASP A 207 24.69 12.79 -0.61
C ASP A 207 23.58 12.31 0.33
N SER A 208 23.11 13.19 1.24
CA SER A 208 22.01 12.85 2.17
C SER A 208 20.67 12.58 1.47
N LEU A 209 20.53 13.01 0.21
CA LEU A 209 19.32 12.91 -0.58
C LEU A 209 19.38 11.80 -1.62
N PHE A 210 20.47 11.73 -2.37
CA PHE A 210 20.54 11.00 -3.64
C PHE A 210 21.65 9.96 -3.74
N ASP A 211 22.57 9.92 -2.78
CA ASP A 211 23.53 8.81 -2.71
C ASP A 211 22.78 7.50 -2.36
N THR A 212 23.49 6.38 -2.37
CA THR A 212 22.95 5.03 -2.14
C THR A 212 22.09 4.94 -0.86
N ASN A 213 22.47 5.67 0.19
CA ASN A 213 21.74 5.72 1.46
C ASN A 213 20.91 7.00 1.64
N GLY A 214 20.71 7.75 0.56
CA GLY A 214 19.95 8.99 0.52
C GLY A 214 18.48 8.78 0.82
N ILE A 215 17.84 9.81 1.35
CA ILE A 215 16.43 9.72 1.75
C ILE A 215 15.45 9.72 0.57
N LEU A 216 15.86 10.18 -0.63
CA LEU A 216 15.02 10.26 -1.83
C LEU A 216 15.40 9.20 -2.86
N ASN A 217 15.44 7.94 -2.45
CA ASN A 217 15.66 6.83 -3.37
C ASN A 217 14.41 6.49 -4.20
N TYR A 218 13.21 6.80 -3.69
CA TYR A 218 11.93 6.51 -4.32
C TYR A 218 11.00 7.73 -4.27
N ILE A 219 10.20 7.88 -5.33
CA ILE A 219 9.20 8.93 -5.48
C ILE A 219 7.85 8.25 -5.73
N THR A 220 6.81 8.71 -5.05
CA THR A 220 5.45 8.20 -5.23
C THR A 220 4.88 8.70 -6.57
N THR A 221 4.49 7.77 -7.43
CA THR A 221 4.04 8.07 -8.81
C THR A 221 2.62 7.61 -9.10
N GLY A 222 1.98 6.87 -8.19
CA GLY A 222 0.61 6.42 -8.36
C GLY A 222 -0.01 5.84 -7.09
N VAL A 223 -1.32 5.64 -7.14
CA VAL A 223 -2.08 4.95 -6.09
C VAL A 223 -2.92 3.85 -6.70
N LEU A 224 -2.79 2.65 -6.16
CA LEU A 224 -3.61 1.50 -6.50
C LEU A 224 -4.78 1.41 -5.51
N VAL A 225 -5.99 1.52 -6.02
CA VAL A 225 -7.23 1.49 -5.25
C VAL A 225 -8.16 0.39 -5.74
N ALA A 226 -9.01 -0.11 -4.86
CA ALA A 226 -10.04 -1.08 -5.21
C ALA A 226 -11.35 -0.85 -4.46
N SER A 227 -12.46 -1.33 -5.01
CA SER A 227 -13.77 -1.32 -4.34
C SER A 227 -14.38 -2.71 -4.33
N GLY A 228 -15.26 -2.97 -3.35
CA GLY A 228 -16.07 -4.19 -3.31
C GLY A 228 -15.22 -5.45 -3.17
N MET A 229 -14.36 -5.47 -2.16
CA MET A 229 -13.53 -6.64 -1.90
C MET A 229 -14.37 -7.77 -1.30
N GLU A 230 -14.30 -8.95 -1.88
CA GLU A 230 -14.78 -10.19 -1.30
C GLU A 230 -13.65 -11.21 -1.25
N LEU A 231 -13.44 -11.79 -0.09
CA LEU A 231 -12.49 -12.85 0.15
C LEU A 231 -13.24 -14.09 0.64
N LYS A 232 -13.11 -15.19 -0.09
CA LYS A 232 -13.67 -16.48 0.29
C LYS A 232 -12.55 -17.49 0.46
N LEU A 233 -12.46 -18.04 1.66
CA LEU A 233 -11.58 -19.13 2.01
C LEU A 233 -12.41 -20.39 2.24
N GLN A 234 -12.08 -21.46 1.54
CA GLN A 234 -12.59 -22.80 1.80
C GLN A 234 -11.45 -23.67 2.32
N ILE A 235 -11.69 -24.38 3.41
CA ILE A 235 -10.74 -25.32 3.99
C ILE A 235 -11.38 -26.70 3.98
N VAL A 236 -10.80 -27.60 3.20
CA VAL A 236 -11.30 -28.94 2.99
C VAL A 236 -10.89 -29.84 4.16
N GLY A 237 -11.89 -30.46 4.78
CA GLY A 237 -11.77 -31.31 5.96
C GLY A 237 -13.15 -31.65 6.50
N ASP A 238 -13.20 -32.50 7.52
CA ASP A 238 -14.45 -32.92 8.17
C ASP A 238 -14.70 -32.09 9.43
N TYR A 239 -15.14 -30.84 9.25
CA TYR A 239 -15.42 -29.92 10.35
C TYR A 239 -16.83 -30.11 10.92
N LYS A 240 -17.08 -29.50 12.08
CA LYS A 240 -18.33 -29.62 12.84
C LYS A 240 -18.68 -28.25 13.40
N GLU A 241 -19.92 -28.04 13.79
CA GLU A 241 -20.37 -26.74 14.31
C GLU A 241 -19.55 -26.28 15.51
N GLU A 242 -19.15 -27.19 16.41
CA GLU A 242 -18.25 -26.90 17.54
C GLU A 242 -16.90 -26.30 17.10
N HIS A 243 -16.40 -26.69 15.92
CA HIS A 243 -15.19 -26.10 15.35
C HIS A 243 -15.45 -24.67 14.88
N LEU A 244 -16.65 -24.35 14.37
CA LEU A 244 -17.00 -22.98 14.02
C LEU A 244 -16.97 -22.07 15.24
N GLU A 245 -17.53 -22.50 16.36
CA GLU A 245 -17.60 -21.70 17.60
C GLU A 245 -16.21 -21.35 18.15
N SER A 246 -15.23 -22.25 17.96
CA SER A 246 -13.84 -22.04 18.35
C SER A 246 -13.11 -20.97 17.50
N LEU A 247 -13.56 -20.74 16.26
CA LEU A 247 -12.98 -19.74 15.37
C LEU A 247 -13.39 -18.34 15.83
N LYS A 248 -12.50 -17.68 16.57
CA LYS A 248 -12.63 -16.26 16.88
C LYS A 248 -11.73 -15.46 15.94
N TYR A 249 -12.32 -14.47 15.28
CA TYR A 249 -11.56 -13.46 14.56
C TYR A 249 -10.81 -12.61 15.59
N ASN A 250 -9.48 -12.71 15.62
CA ASN A 250 -8.66 -11.90 16.52
C ASN A 250 -8.07 -10.71 15.75
N SER A 251 -8.74 -9.56 15.86
CA SER A 251 -8.31 -8.30 15.24
C SER A 251 -6.94 -7.82 15.73
N TYR A 252 -6.54 -8.21 16.94
CA TYR A 252 -5.30 -7.76 17.60
C TYR A 252 -4.02 -8.46 17.15
N ASN A 253 -4.10 -9.62 16.48
CA ASN A 253 -2.90 -10.37 16.05
C ASN A 253 -2.57 -10.19 14.56
N LEU A 254 -3.23 -9.23 13.89
CA LEU A 254 -3.08 -8.98 12.46
C LEU A 254 -1.88 -8.09 12.11
N ASP A 255 -1.09 -7.64 13.09
CA ASP A 255 -0.02 -6.62 12.94
C ASP A 255 0.98 -6.85 11.79
N ASN A 256 0.99 -8.03 11.16
CA ASN A 256 1.83 -8.36 10.01
C ASN A 256 1.14 -9.16 8.90
N SER A 257 -0.19 -9.18 8.79
CA SER A 257 -0.88 -9.94 7.75
C SER A 257 -1.50 -9.06 6.66
N PHE A 258 -1.28 -9.43 5.40
CA PHE A 258 -1.91 -8.85 4.21
C PHE A 258 -3.42 -9.12 4.22
N CYS A 259 -4.21 -8.28 4.91
CA CYS A 259 -5.65 -8.07 4.69
C CYS A 259 -6.28 -7.14 5.73
N LEU A 260 -7.47 -6.64 5.38
CA LEU A 260 -8.31 -5.66 6.08
C LEU A 260 -8.24 -5.67 7.62
N LYS A 261 -8.20 -4.47 8.20
CA LYS A 261 -8.63 -4.27 9.58
C LYS A 261 -10.11 -4.66 9.72
N ALA A 262 -10.41 -5.47 10.74
CA ALA A 262 -11.74 -6.02 11.04
C ALA A 262 -12.86 -4.97 11.11
N GLU A 263 -12.51 -3.75 11.55
CA GLU A 263 -13.46 -2.66 11.80
C GLU A 263 -14.27 -2.27 10.57
N ASN A 264 -13.79 -2.63 9.37
CA ASN A 264 -14.40 -2.27 8.09
C ASN A 264 -14.68 -3.48 7.19
N SER A 265 -14.87 -4.66 7.80
CA SER A 265 -15.19 -5.89 7.07
C SER A 265 -16.33 -6.67 7.73
N ASN A 266 -17.19 -7.28 6.92
CA ASN A 266 -18.10 -8.31 7.40
C ASN A 266 -17.38 -9.66 7.37
N PHE A 267 -17.52 -10.41 8.46
CA PHE A 267 -16.95 -11.75 8.61
C PHE A 267 -18.07 -12.77 8.79
N GLU A 268 -18.13 -13.75 7.90
CA GLU A 268 -19.06 -14.86 7.97
C GLU A 268 -18.31 -16.18 7.94
N LYS A 269 -18.79 -17.16 8.71
CA LYS A 269 -18.25 -18.53 8.73
C LYS A 269 -19.41 -19.52 8.67
N LYS A 270 -19.22 -20.61 7.92
CA LYS A 270 -20.19 -21.71 7.82
C LYS A 270 -19.50 -23.00 7.42
N LEU A 271 -20.24 -24.11 7.53
CA LEU A 271 -19.88 -25.36 6.87
C LEU A 271 -20.61 -25.47 5.52
N ASP A 272 -19.98 -26.14 4.57
CA ASP A 272 -20.69 -26.62 3.38
C ASP A 272 -21.29 -28.02 3.60
N GLU A 273 -21.92 -28.57 2.56
CA GLU A 273 -22.62 -29.87 2.61
C GLU A 273 -21.66 -31.05 2.85
N GLU A 274 -20.36 -30.86 2.60
CA GLU A 274 -19.31 -31.86 2.79
C GLU A 274 -18.53 -31.62 4.10
N ASN A 275 -19.07 -30.80 5.01
CA ASN A 275 -18.43 -30.39 6.26
C ASN A 275 -17.12 -29.59 6.08
N ASN A 276 -16.85 -29.01 4.91
CA ASN A 276 -15.71 -28.13 4.75
C ASN A 276 -15.99 -26.77 5.40
N LEU A 277 -14.96 -26.14 5.93
CA LEU A 277 -15.06 -24.82 6.54
C LEU A 277 -15.01 -23.73 5.46
N ILE A 278 -16.02 -22.86 5.42
CA ILE A 278 -16.07 -21.66 4.58
C ILE A 278 -15.96 -20.43 5.46
N VAL A 279 -15.04 -19.53 5.12
CA VAL A 279 -14.88 -18.21 5.72
C VAL A 279 -14.99 -17.16 4.63
N ASN A 280 -15.93 -16.23 4.79
CA ASN A 280 -16.09 -15.08 3.91
C ASN A 280 -15.71 -13.81 4.66
N ILE A 281 -14.93 -12.96 4.01
CA ILE A 281 -14.59 -11.62 4.49
C ILE A 281 -14.92 -10.65 3.36
N SER A 282 -15.78 -9.67 3.61
CA SER A 282 -16.11 -8.65 2.62
C SER A 282 -15.84 -7.26 3.17
N SER A 283 -15.39 -6.34 2.33
CA SER A 283 -15.31 -4.92 2.71
C SER A 283 -16.72 -4.36 2.95
N VAL A 284 -16.86 -3.38 3.86
CA VAL A 284 -18.11 -2.62 3.98
C VAL A 284 -18.53 -2.06 2.61
N LYS A 285 -19.80 -2.27 2.25
CA LYS A 285 -20.36 -1.84 0.96
C LYS A 285 -20.00 -0.37 0.67
N LYS A 286 -19.50 -0.12 -0.55
CA LYS A 286 -19.09 1.20 -1.08
C LYS A 286 -17.79 1.79 -0.51
N SER A 287 -17.05 1.09 0.35
CA SER A 287 -15.71 1.55 0.72
C SER A 287 -14.72 1.36 -0.44
N ILE A 288 -13.90 2.37 -0.68
CA ILE A 288 -12.73 2.26 -1.56
C ILE A 288 -11.53 1.99 -0.66
N LEU A 289 -10.79 0.94 -0.99
CA LEU A 289 -9.60 0.48 -0.30
C LEU A 289 -8.37 0.99 -1.04
N MET A 290 -7.37 1.50 -0.31
CA MET A 290 -6.05 1.76 -0.87
C MET A 290 -5.21 0.48 -0.73
N LEU A 291 -4.82 -0.10 -1.85
CA LEU A 291 -4.08 -1.36 -1.87
C LEU A 291 -2.57 -1.11 -1.76
N ALA A 292 -2.05 -0.19 -2.57
CA ALA A 292 -0.63 0.15 -2.61
C ALA A 292 -0.40 1.58 -3.14
N LEU A 293 0.77 2.11 -2.84
CA LEU A 293 1.36 3.24 -3.56
C LEU A 293 2.29 2.71 -4.63
N GLN A 294 2.19 3.25 -5.84
CA GLN A 294 3.19 3.05 -6.87
C GLN A 294 4.34 4.03 -6.63
N VAL A 295 5.56 3.52 -6.71
CA VAL A 295 6.78 4.30 -6.58
C VAL A 295 7.74 4.00 -7.73
N GLU A 296 8.57 4.97 -8.04
CA GLU A 296 9.64 4.82 -9.01
C GLU A 296 10.98 5.21 -8.38
N LYS A 297 12.06 4.55 -8.79
CA LYS A 297 13.39 4.93 -8.34
C LYS A 297 13.72 6.31 -8.88
N THR A 298 14.22 7.19 -8.01
CA THR A 298 14.63 8.55 -8.41
C THR A 298 15.62 8.51 -9.56
N GLN A 299 16.57 7.58 -9.56
CA GLN A 299 17.52 7.42 -10.65
C GLN A 299 16.85 7.15 -12.02
N GLN A 300 15.79 6.34 -12.05
CA GLN A 300 15.07 5.97 -13.28
C GLN A 300 14.24 7.14 -13.82
N LEU A 301 13.59 7.89 -12.92
CA LEU A 301 12.87 9.12 -13.30
C LEU A 301 13.80 10.18 -13.92
N MET A 302 15.09 10.14 -13.58
CA MET A 302 16.07 11.15 -13.99
C MET A 302 16.93 10.70 -15.17
N SER A 303 16.95 9.42 -15.55
CA SER A 303 17.73 8.91 -16.69
C SER A 303 17.13 9.34 -18.02
#